data_AF-A0A6A6UN67-F1
#
_entry.id   AF-A0A6A6UN67-F1
#
_cell.length_a   1.000
_cell.length_b   1.000
_cell.length_c   1.000
_cell.angle_alpha   90.00
_cell.angle_beta   90.00
_cell.angle_gamma   90.00
#
_symmetry.space_group_name_H-M   'P 1'
#
loop_
_entity.id
_entity.type
_entity.pdbx_description
1 polymer ?
#
loop_
_entity_poly.entity_id
_entity_poly.type
_entity_poly.pdbx_seq_one_letter_code
_entity_poly.pdbx_strand_id
1 'polypeptide(L)'
;MSDNELDEKEPDFFNFSEDLVELPQIKQAGTAALDFDGLLSEELKLHEDLTNGCGGQLWPAGMVLSKYMLRKFGHGGLENKTIVEIGAGGGLVGLAVAKGCHGFQAPMYITDQVNMLELMKQNILKNDLTQLVQAKVYDWGEACPSDMPSQPDIILAADCVYFEPAFPLLEKTLVDLIGDNSVCYFCFKKRRRADMHFIKSIKKSFNVTLVDDDPDTPTYSKENISL
;
A
#
# COMPACT_ATOMS: atom_id res chain seq x y z
N MET A 1 -40.78 51.62 3.49
CA MET A 1 -40.31 50.99 4.75
C MET A 1 -41.23 49.82 5.01
N SER A 2 -40.86 48.57 4.83
CA SER A 2 -39.69 47.85 4.29
C SER A 2 -40.17 46.40 4.26
N ASP A 3 -40.33 45.84 3.07
CA ASP A 3 -39.50 44.75 2.53
C ASP A 3 -39.80 43.37 3.14
N ASN A 4 -40.39 42.53 2.28
CA ASN A 4 -40.49 41.08 2.41
C ASN A 4 -39.09 40.49 2.24
N GLU A 5 -38.56 39.80 3.25
CA GLU A 5 -37.40 38.94 3.09
C GLU A 5 -37.85 37.49 2.87
N LEU A 6 -37.43 36.96 1.72
CA LEU A 6 -37.52 35.57 1.31
C LEU A 6 -36.43 34.79 2.06
N ASP A 7 -36.83 33.78 2.84
CA ASP A 7 -35.91 32.77 3.38
C ASP A 7 -35.32 31.95 2.23
N GLU A 8 -34.09 32.27 1.81
CA GLU A 8 -33.25 31.39 1.00
C GLU A 8 -32.71 30.26 1.89
N LYS A 9 -33.25 29.05 1.72
CA LYS A 9 -32.64 27.83 2.26
C LYS A 9 -31.36 27.53 1.48
N GLU A 10 -30.20 27.72 2.12
CA GLU A 10 -28.94 27.14 1.64
C GLU A 10 -29.08 25.60 1.55
N PRO A 11 -28.53 24.97 0.49
CA PRO A 11 -28.55 23.53 0.37
C PRO A 11 -27.55 22.93 1.36
N ASP A 12 -28.05 22.04 2.21
CA ASP A 12 -27.29 21.29 3.21
C ASP A 12 -26.29 20.35 2.51
N PHE A 13 -25.07 20.85 2.31
CA PHE A 13 -23.98 20.19 1.57
C PHE A 13 -23.10 19.31 2.46
N PHE A 14 -23.59 18.76 3.58
CA PHE A 14 -22.79 17.87 4.41
C PHE A 14 -23.62 16.72 4.99
N ASN A 15 -24.17 15.87 4.12
CA ASN A 15 -24.54 14.52 4.52
C ASN A 15 -23.39 13.56 4.19
N PHE A 16 -22.26 13.72 4.87
CA PHE A 16 -21.20 12.72 4.86
C PHE A 16 -21.67 11.54 5.72
N SER A 17 -21.93 10.41 5.07
CA SER A 17 -22.17 9.13 5.73
C SER A 17 -21.03 8.85 6.73
N GLU A 18 -21.38 8.81 8.02
CA GLU A 18 -20.51 8.54 9.17
C GLU A 18 -19.98 7.09 9.20
N ASP A 19 -19.11 6.71 8.26
CA ASP A 19 -18.31 5.48 8.37
C ASP A 19 -16.83 5.82 8.17
N LEU A 20 -16.32 6.75 8.98
CA LEU A 20 -14.88 6.97 9.11
C LEU A 20 -14.26 5.69 9.70
N VAL A 21 -13.28 5.12 8.99
CA VAL A 21 -12.44 4.06 9.56
C VAL A 21 -11.81 4.62 10.83
N GLU A 22 -12.00 3.96 11.97
CA GLU A 22 -11.37 4.38 13.22
C GLU A 22 -9.87 4.52 12.98
N LEU A 23 -9.39 5.76 13.04
CA LEU A 23 -7.98 6.04 13.00
C LEU A 23 -7.37 5.43 14.27
N PRO A 24 -6.34 4.60 14.15
CA PRO A 24 -5.71 3.99 15.31
C PRO A 24 -5.23 5.09 16.26
N GLN A 25 -5.35 4.81 17.57
CA GLN A 25 -4.90 5.70 18.63
C GLN A 25 -3.44 6.09 18.38
N ILE A 26 -3.11 7.38 18.55
CA ILE A 26 -1.76 7.92 18.33
C ILE A 26 -0.78 7.14 19.22
N LYS A 27 -0.14 6.14 18.64
CA LYS A 27 0.98 5.41 19.24
C LYS A 27 2.19 6.34 19.23
N GLN A 28 2.92 6.39 20.32
CA GLN A 28 4.20 7.11 20.36
C GLN A 28 5.11 6.56 19.27
N ALA A 29 5.81 7.44 18.55
CA ALA A 29 6.74 7.04 17.51
C ALA A 29 7.77 6.02 18.06
N GLY A 30 8.05 4.99 17.28
CA GLY A 30 8.82 3.84 17.73
C GLY A 30 9.53 3.15 16.58
N THR A 31 10.42 2.20 16.87
CA THR A 31 10.99 1.33 15.83
C THR A 31 10.59 -0.10 16.14
N ALA A 32 9.88 -0.73 15.22
CA ALA A 32 9.65 -2.17 15.23
C ALA A 32 10.86 -2.90 14.60
N ALA A 33 11.14 -4.10 15.08
CA ALA A 33 12.09 -5.02 14.48
C ALA A 33 11.33 -6.29 14.09
N LEU A 34 11.40 -6.67 12.81
CA LEU A 34 10.56 -7.69 12.21
C LEU A 34 11.42 -8.70 11.46
N ASP A 35 11.38 -9.97 11.87
CA ASP A 35 12.03 -11.08 11.15
C ASP A 35 11.04 -11.91 10.31
N PHE A 36 9.74 -11.58 10.38
CA PHE A 36 8.65 -12.25 9.68
C PHE A 36 8.59 -13.76 9.96
N ASP A 37 8.65 -14.15 11.24
CA ASP A 37 8.70 -15.56 11.69
C ASP A 37 9.97 -16.27 11.21
N GLY A 38 11.10 -15.57 11.23
CA GLY A 38 12.40 -16.07 10.79
C GLY A 38 12.58 -16.18 9.27
N LEU A 39 11.69 -15.59 8.47
CA LEU A 39 11.85 -15.51 7.01
C LEU A 39 12.96 -14.54 6.60
N LEU A 40 13.34 -13.59 7.46
CA LEU A 40 14.54 -12.77 7.28
C LEU A 40 15.67 -13.26 8.19
N SER A 41 16.88 -13.32 7.64
CA SER A 41 18.10 -13.61 8.43
C SER A 41 18.51 -12.45 9.35
N GLU A 42 18.10 -11.23 9.00
CA GLU A 42 18.29 -10.03 9.79
C GLU A 42 16.95 -9.28 9.89
N GLU A 43 16.62 -8.78 11.08
CA GLU A 43 15.38 -8.04 11.31
C GLU A 43 15.29 -6.78 10.44
N LEU A 44 14.13 -6.57 9.83
CA LEU A 44 13.74 -5.29 9.24
C LEU A 44 13.42 -4.30 10.37
N LYS A 45 14.14 -3.19 10.42
CA LYS A 45 13.91 -2.10 11.37
C LYS A 45 12.96 -1.08 10.74
N LEU A 46 11.70 -1.06 11.15
CA LEU A 46 10.71 -0.11 10.63
C LEU A 46 10.41 0.96 11.68
N HIS A 47 10.72 2.22 11.38
CA HIS A 47 10.26 3.35 12.16
C HIS A 47 8.78 3.60 11.88
N GLU A 48 7.98 3.65 12.93
CA GLU A 48 6.58 4.03 12.92
C GLU A 48 6.45 5.43 13.52
N ASP A 49 5.81 6.35 12.78
CA ASP A 49 5.49 7.71 13.22
C ASP A 49 4.17 8.19 12.57
N LEU A 50 3.12 8.33 13.39
CA LEU A 50 1.79 8.75 12.95
C LEU A 50 1.63 10.27 12.78
N THR A 51 2.67 11.06 13.10
CA THR A 51 2.61 12.53 13.08
C THR A 51 2.16 13.08 11.72
N ASN A 52 2.57 12.42 10.63
CA ASN A 52 2.32 12.89 9.26
C ASN A 52 1.21 12.11 8.55
N GLY A 53 0.50 11.20 9.22
CA GLY A 53 -0.61 10.45 8.64
C GLY A 53 -0.61 8.97 8.99
N CYS A 54 -1.71 8.29 8.66
CA CYS A 54 -1.96 6.91 9.06
C CYS A 54 -1.05 5.87 8.37
N GLY A 55 -0.34 6.25 7.29
CA GLY A 55 0.66 5.42 6.62
C GLY A 55 1.93 5.19 7.46
N GLY A 56 2.11 5.94 8.54
CA GLY A 56 3.27 5.84 9.41
C GLY A 56 3.26 4.71 10.43
N GLN A 57 2.44 3.68 10.26
CA GLN A 57 2.39 2.53 11.18
C GLN A 57 2.35 1.21 10.42
N LEU A 58 2.56 0.12 11.16
CA LEU A 58 2.34 -1.22 10.65
C LEU A 58 0.86 -1.52 10.42
N TRP A 59 0.56 -1.97 9.21
CA TRP A 59 -0.78 -2.38 8.82
C TRP A 59 -0.84 -3.91 8.61
N PRO A 60 -1.92 -4.59 9.05
CA PRO A 60 -2.02 -6.05 8.96
C PRO A 60 -1.87 -6.60 7.53
N ALA A 61 -2.43 -5.93 6.53
CA ALA A 61 -2.29 -6.37 5.14
C ALA A 61 -0.84 -6.28 4.65
N GLY A 62 -0.07 -5.28 5.11
CA GLY A 62 1.35 -5.16 4.82
C GLY A 62 2.16 -6.32 5.41
N MET A 63 1.86 -6.71 6.66
CA MET A 63 2.50 -7.88 7.27
C MET A 63 2.23 -9.17 6.50
N VAL A 64 0.97 -9.39 6.09
CA VAL A 64 0.58 -10.57 5.27
C VAL A 64 1.31 -10.56 3.94
N LEU A 65 1.28 -9.44 3.21
CA LEU A 65 1.92 -9.34 1.90
C LEU A 65 3.44 -9.53 2.00
N SER A 66 4.11 -8.94 2.99
CA SER A 66 5.54 -9.13 3.21
C SER A 66 5.89 -10.60 3.42
N LYS A 67 5.17 -11.32 4.30
CA LYS A 67 5.42 -12.74 4.55
C LYS A 67 5.21 -13.58 3.31
N TYR A 68 4.14 -13.32 2.56
CA TYR A 68 3.86 -14.03 1.33
C TYR A 68 4.97 -13.84 0.30
N MET A 69 5.39 -12.59 0.06
CA MET A 69 6.45 -12.30 -0.90
C MET A 69 7.78 -12.95 -0.49
N LEU A 70 8.13 -12.91 0.80
CA LEU A 70 9.33 -13.58 1.31
C LEU A 70 9.29 -15.10 1.14
N ARG A 71 8.16 -15.74 1.41
CA ARG A 71 8.00 -17.20 1.18
C ARG A 71 8.08 -17.56 -0.28
N LYS A 72 7.39 -16.79 -1.13
CA LYS A 72 7.27 -17.08 -2.56
C LYS A 72 8.57 -16.83 -3.31
N PHE A 73 9.32 -15.80 -2.92
CA PHE A 73 10.43 -15.27 -3.70
C PHE A 73 11.78 -15.19 -2.96
N GLY A 74 11.84 -15.55 -1.67
CA GLY A 74 13.09 -15.52 -0.89
C GLY A 74 14.16 -16.48 -1.39
N HIS A 75 13.81 -17.45 -2.25
CA HIS A 75 14.73 -18.39 -2.88
C HIS A 75 14.94 -18.15 -4.39
N GLY A 76 14.44 -17.03 -4.92
CA GLY A 76 14.52 -16.67 -6.35
C GLY A 76 13.15 -16.41 -6.99
N GLY A 77 13.14 -16.04 -8.26
CA GLY A 77 11.93 -15.73 -9.04
C GLY A 77 11.67 -14.24 -9.26
N LEU A 78 12.50 -13.36 -8.68
CA LEU A 78 12.48 -11.91 -8.88
C LEU A 78 13.67 -11.41 -9.71
N GLU A 79 14.45 -12.32 -10.31
CA GLU A 79 15.61 -11.96 -11.11
C GLU A 79 15.19 -11.07 -12.28
N ASN A 80 15.84 -9.91 -12.38
CA ASN A 80 15.64 -8.94 -13.46
C ASN A 80 14.21 -8.35 -13.50
N LYS A 81 13.41 -8.52 -12.45
CA LYS A 81 12.06 -7.97 -12.34
C LYS A 81 12.09 -6.52 -11.86
N THR A 82 11.27 -5.69 -12.48
CA THR A 82 11.00 -4.33 -12.03
C THR A 82 9.85 -4.33 -11.03
N ILE A 83 10.03 -3.65 -9.90
CA ILE A 83 9.07 -3.65 -8.79
C ILE A 83 8.73 -2.22 -8.38
N VAL A 84 7.44 -1.92 -8.31
CA VAL A 84 6.89 -0.66 -7.80
C VAL A 84 5.87 -0.96 -6.70
N GLU A 85 6.01 -0.34 -5.54
CA GLU A 85 5.01 -0.34 -4.48
C GLU A 85 4.24 0.99 -4.50
N ILE A 86 2.91 0.92 -4.47
CA ILE A 86 2.04 2.09 -4.33
C ILE A 86 1.37 2.11 -2.96
N GLY A 87 1.28 3.29 -2.34
CA GLY A 87 0.73 3.43 -0.99
C GLY A 87 1.61 2.74 0.06
N ALA A 88 2.93 2.91 -0.03
CA ALA A 88 3.90 2.17 0.77
C ALA A 88 3.90 2.55 2.27
N GLY A 89 3.36 3.73 2.63
CA GLY A 89 3.45 4.28 3.98
C GLY A 89 4.90 4.38 4.45
N GLY A 90 5.25 3.65 5.51
CA GLY A 90 6.64 3.53 5.98
C GLY A 90 7.55 2.62 5.14
N GLY A 91 7.03 1.92 4.13
CA GLY A 91 7.78 1.03 3.22
C GLY A 91 7.86 -0.44 3.65
N LEU A 92 6.96 -0.92 4.52
CA LEU A 92 7.04 -2.26 5.10
C LEU A 92 7.24 -3.37 4.06
N VAL A 93 6.47 -3.38 2.97
CA VAL A 93 6.47 -4.48 2.00
C VAL A 93 7.69 -4.42 1.10
N GLY A 94 7.94 -3.29 0.44
CA GLY A 94 9.10 -3.13 -0.42
C GLY A 94 10.41 -3.37 0.32
N LEU A 95 10.55 -2.83 1.55
CA LEU A 95 11.77 -3.05 2.34
C LEU A 95 11.95 -4.50 2.78
N ALA A 96 10.87 -5.21 3.12
CA ALA A 96 10.95 -6.64 3.41
C ALA A 96 11.42 -7.42 2.18
N VAL A 97 10.83 -7.16 1.01
CA VAL A 97 11.23 -7.80 -0.26
C VAL A 97 12.68 -7.49 -0.60
N ALA A 98 13.12 -6.23 -0.49
CA ALA A 98 14.50 -5.85 -0.76
C ALA A 98 15.51 -6.51 0.20
N LYS A 99 15.11 -6.76 1.45
CA LYS A 99 15.99 -7.37 2.46
C LYS A 99 16.06 -8.89 2.35
N GLY A 100 14.96 -9.55 1.97
CA GLY A 100 14.87 -11.01 1.96
C GLY A 100 14.91 -11.68 0.60
N CYS A 101 14.81 -10.92 -0.50
CA CYS A 101 14.90 -11.45 -1.87
C CYS A 101 16.15 -10.91 -2.58
N HIS A 102 16.51 -11.51 -3.72
CA HIS A 102 17.75 -11.22 -4.43
C HIS A 102 17.55 -11.19 -5.96
N GLY A 103 18.59 -10.79 -6.70
CA GLY A 103 18.57 -10.80 -8.16
C GLY A 103 18.04 -9.53 -8.83
N PHE A 104 17.87 -8.45 -8.05
CA PHE A 104 17.46 -7.15 -8.59
C PHE A 104 18.57 -6.55 -9.47
N GLN A 105 18.23 -6.19 -10.71
CA GLN A 105 19.14 -5.48 -11.62
C GLN A 105 18.99 -3.96 -11.55
N ALA A 106 17.86 -3.49 -11.02
CA ALA A 106 17.52 -2.09 -10.82
C ALA A 106 16.91 -1.94 -9.43
N PRO A 107 16.99 -0.74 -8.82
CA PRO A 107 16.32 -0.50 -7.57
C PRO A 107 14.81 -0.66 -7.73
N MET A 108 14.16 -1.18 -6.70
CA MET A 108 12.71 -1.09 -6.58
C MET A 108 12.29 0.32 -6.14
N TYR A 109 11.08 0.70 -6.50
CA TYR A 109 10.53 2.00 -6.14
C TYR A 109 9.37 1.81 -5.16
N ILE A 110 9.47 2.44 -3.99
CA ILE A 110 8.36 2.53 -3.04
C ILE A 110 7.77 3.94 -3.12
N THR A 111 6.45 4.03 -3.21
CA THR A 111 5.78 5.28 -3.52
C THR A 111 4.61 5.56 -2.60
N ASP A 112 4.42 6.83 -2.29
CA ASP A 112 3.30 7.33 -1.50
C ASP A 112 3.16 8.85 -1.71
N GLN A 113 2.27 9.49 -0.96
CA GLN A 113 2.10 10.94 -0.90
C GLN A 113 3.33 11.63 -0.28
N VAL A 114 3.49 12.93 -0.53
CA VAL A 114 4.66 13.71 -0.11
C VAL A 114 4.94 13.68 1.40
N ASN A 115 3.90 13.59 2.23
CA ASN A 115 3.99 13.51 3.69
C ASN A 115 4.66 12.22 4.19
N MET A 116 4.64 11.14 3.41
CA MET A 116 5.29 9.87 3.74
C MET A 116 6.73 9.77 3.21
N LEU A 117 7.15 10.69 2.32
CA LEU A 117 8.44 10.62 1.64
C LEU A 117 9.63 10.52 2.60
N GLU A 118 9.66 11.35 3.65
CA GLU A 118 10.79 11.30 4.60
C GLU A 118 10.77 10.07 5.49
N LEU A 119 9.59 9.56 5.85
CA LEU A 119 9.50 8.31 6.61
C LEU A 119 10.02 7.12 5.79
N MET A 120 9.64 7.04 4.50
CA MET A 120 10.17 6.04 3.58
C MET A 120 11.70 6.12 3.46
N LYS A 121 12.26 7.32 3.23
CA LYS A 121 13.72 7.52 3.15
C LYS A 121 14.44 7.15 4.43
N GLN A 122 13.89 7.53 5.58
CA GLN A 122 14.43 7.19 6.89
C GLN A 122 14.50 5.66 7.05
N ASN A 123 13.43 4.95 6.70
CA ASN A 123 13.37 3.49 6.81
C ASN A 123 14.28 2.77 5.82
N ILE A 124 14.44 3.29 4.58
CA ILE A 124 15.44 2.80 3.63
C ILE A 124 16.85 2.90 4.24
N LEU A 125 17.22 4.08 4.75
CA LEU A 125 18.53 4.33 5.32
C LEU A 125 18.79 3.46 6.55
N LYS A 126 17.77 3.27 7.40
CA LYS A 126 17.86 2.50 8.65
C LYS A 126 18.19 1.01 8.44
N ASN A 127 17.92 0.52 7.24
CA ASN A 127 18.14 -0.88 6.85
C ASN A 127 19.27 -1.04 5.83
N ASP A 128 20.02 0.03 5.54
CA ASP A 128 21.12 0.04 4.57
C ASP A 128 20.69 -0.36 3.14
N LEU A 129 19.43 -0.03 2.77
CA LEU A 129 18.81 -0.45 1.51
C LEU A 129 18.89 0.60 0.39
N THR A 130 19.69 1.66 0.55
CA THR A 130 19.75 2.79 -0.40
C THR A 130 20.17 2.44 -1.83
N GLN A 131 20.86 1.32 -2.02
CA GLN A 131 21.23 0.80 -3.34
C GLN A 131 20.14 -0.06 -3.99
N LEU A 132 19.20 -0.57 -3.20
CA LEU A 132 18.16 -1.51 -3.63
C LEU A 132 16.78 -0.87 -3.73
N VAL A 133 16.53 0.21 -2.98
CA VAL A 133 15.21 0.82 -2.85
C VAL A 133 15.29 2.34 -2.98
N GLN A 134 14.37 2.91 -3.76
CA GLN A 134 14.19 4.35 -3.89
C GLN A 134 12.77 4.77 -3.47
N ALA A 135 12.67 5.75 -2.58
CA ALA A 135 11.41 6.37 -2.21
C ALA A 135 11.04 7.49 -3.20
N LYS A 136 9.80 7.51 -3.66
CA LYS A 136 9.27 8.55 -4.56
C LYS A 136 7.89 9.03 -4.13
N VAL A 137 7.58 10.26 -4.51
CA VAL A 137 6.21 10.77 -4.43
C VAL A 137 5.46 10.26 -5.65
N TYR A 138 4.32 9.61 -5.43
CA TYR A 138 3.37 9.28 -6.48
C TYR A 138 1.95 9.30 -5.92
N ASP A 139 1.25 10.41 -6.17
CA ASP A 139 -0.15 10.57 -5.78
C ASP A 139 -1.05 9.78 -6.74
N TRP A 140 -1.99 9.01 -6.19
CA TRP A 140 -2.88 8.20 -7.01
C TRP A 140 -3.69 9.04 -7.99
N GLY A 141 -3.82 8.55 -9.22
CA GLY A 141 -4.53 9.19 -10.31
C GLY A 141 -3.67 10.13 -11.15
N GLU A 142 -2.50 10.53 -10.66
CA GLU A 142 -1.53 11.31 -11.43
C GLU A 142 -0.77 10.46 -12.44
N ALA A 143 -0.03 11.12 -13.34
CA ALA A 143 0.85 10.45 -14.28
C ALA A 143 2.03 9.79 -13.55
N CYS A 144 2.39 8.57 -13.97
CA CYS A 144 3.56 7.87 -13.42
C CYS A 144 4.83 8.73 -13.62
N PRO A 145 5.64 8.95 -12.56
CA PRO A 145 6.94 9.59 -12.65
C PRO A 145 7.82 9.00 -13.76
N SER A 146 8.42 9.86 -14.59
CA SER A 146 9.14 9.47 -15.81
C SER A 146 10.42 8.65 -15.55
N ASP A 147 10.91 8.65 -14.33
CA ASP A 147 12.09 7.91 -13.89
C ASP A 147 11.75 6.67 -13.04
N MET A 148 10.47 6.27 -13.02
CA MET A 148 10.04 4.93 -12.64
C MET A 148 9.81 4.05 -13.87
N PRO A 149 9.92 2.72 -13.72
CA PRO A 149 9.55 1.80 -14.78
C PRO A 149 8.10 2.02 -15.22
N SER A 150 7.89 2.23 -16.52
CA SER A 150 6.57 2.11 -17.12
C SER A 150 6.19 0.64 -17.17
N GLN A 151 4.98 0.28 -16.73
CA GLN A 151 4.52 -1.11 -16.72
C GLN A 151 5.47 -2.09 -15.99
N PRO A 152 5.73 -1.87 -14.68
CA PRO A 152 6.61 -2.73 -13.92
C PRO A 152 6.12 -4.19 -13.94
N ASP A 153 7.04 -5.14 -13.87
CA ASP A 153 6.68 -6.56 -13.80
C ASP A 153 5.84 -6.88 -12.56
N ILE A 154 6.12 -6.21 -11.45
CA ILE A 154 5.44 -6.42 -10.17
C ILE A 154 4.99 -5.09 -9.58
N ILE A 155 3.71 -5.05 -9.22
CA ILE A 155 3.12 -3.98 -8.43
C ILE A 155 2.79 -4.53 -7.04
N LEU A 156 3.18 -3.81 -5.99
CA LEU A 156 2.81 -4.13 -4.61
C LEU A 156 1.84 -3.07 -4.09
N ALA A 157 0.77 -3.52 -3.42
CA ALA A 157 -0.18 -2.63 -2.77
C ALA A 157 -0.73 -3.32 -1.50
N ALA A 158 -0.55 -2.68 -0.35
CA ALA A 158 -1.01 -3.22 0.93
C ALA A 158 -1.84 -2.18 1.70
N ASP A 159 -3.06 -2.57 2.09
CA ASP A 159 -4.00 -1.76 2.87
C ASP A 159 -4.35 -0.39 2.24
N CYS A 160 -4.30 -0.29 0.91
CA CYS A 160 -4.67 0.92 0.16
C CYS A 160 -6.20 1.18 0.10
N VAL A 161 -7.04 0.22 0.50
CA VAL A 161 -8.51 0.31 0.45
C VAL A 161 -9.07 0.72 1.81
N TYR A 162 -9.07 2.02 2.11
CA TYR A 162 -9.60 2.55 3.38
C TYR A 162 -10.34 3.88 3.25
N PHE A 163 -10.15 4.64 2.17
CA PHE A 163 -10.80 5.93 1.94
C PHE A 163 -11.54 5.93 0.61
N GLU A 164 -12.87 5.80 0.65
CA GLU A 164 -13.71 5.58 -0.53
C GLU A 164 -13.56 6.66 -1.63
N PRO A 165 -13.42 7.96 -1.31
CA PRO A 165 -13.18 8.97 -2.35
C PRO A 165 -11.88 8.76 -3.15
N ALA A 166 -10.89 8.03 -2.62
CA ALA A 166 -9.65 7.72 -3.32
C ALA A 166 -9.73 6.46 -4.19
N PHE A 167 -10.81 5.66 -4.11
CA PHE A 167 -10.93 4.41 -4.87
C PHE A 167 -10.82 4.60 -6.39
N PRO A 168 -11.46 5.61 -7.02
CA PRO A 168 -11.30 5.84 -8.46
C PRO A 168 -9.86 6.23 -8.84
N LEU A 169 -9.16 6.96 -7.98
CA LEU A 169 -7.77 7.38 -8.20
C LEU A 169 -6.82 6.18 -8.11
N LEU A 170 -7.02 5.31 -7.12
CA LEU A 170 -6.27 4.07 -6.98
C LEU A 170 -6.51 3.13 -8.17
N GLU A 171 -7.78 2.98 -8.60
CA GLU A 171 -8.11 2.18 -9.78
C GLU A 171 -7.43 2.73 -11.04
N LYS A 172 -7.49 4.04 -11.28
CA LYS A 172 -6.78 4.68 -12.40
C LYS A 172 -5.28 4.40 -12.35
N THR A 173 -4.66 4.53 -11.18
CA THR A 173 -3.23 4.25 -10.98
C THR A 173 -2.86 2.83 -11.36
N LEU A 174 -3.67 1.85 -10.93
CA LEU A 174 -3.46 0.45 -11.30
C LEU A 174 -3.64 0.22 -12.80
N VAL A 175 -4.62 0.87 -13.44
CA VAL A 175 -4.83 0.78 -14.90
C VAL A 175 -3.65 1.36 -15.67
N ASP A 176 -3.07 2.47 -15.20
CA ASP A 176 -1.93 3.10 -15.84
C ASP A 176 -0.63 2.30 -15.65
N LEU A 177 -0.48 1.59 -14.52
CA LEU A 177 0.71 0.81 -14.20
C LEU A 177 0.68 -0.63 -14.70
N ILE A 178 -0.47 -1.30 -14.74
CA ILE A 178 -0.52 -2.73 -15.09
C ILE A 178 -0.45 -2.89 -16.61
N GLY A 179 0.66 -3.45 -17.10
CA GLY A 179 0.81 -3.90 -18.49
C GLY A 179 0.45 -5.37 -18.67
N ASP A 180 0.56 -5.86 -19.91
CA ASP A 180 0.18 -7.23 -20.31
C ASP A 180 0.91 -8.34 -19.52
N ASN A 181 2.13 -8.05 -19.03
CA ASN A 181 2.97 -8.99 -18.29
C ASN A 181 3.12 -8.63 -16.81
N SER A 182 2.43 -7.60 -16.34
CA SER A 182 2.50 -7.14 -14.96
C SER A 182 1.65 -8.01 -14.04
N VAL A 183 2.13 -8.25 -12.82
CA VAL A 183 1.36 -8.87 -11.74
C VAL A 183 1.27 -7.90 -10.58
N CYS A 184 0.05 -7.61 -10.13
CA CYS A 184 -0.18 -6.83 -8.91
C CYS A 184 -0.48 -7.78 -7.75
N TYR A 185 0.35 -7.76 -6.71
CA TYR A 185 0.03 -8.38 -5.42
C TYR A 185 -0.66 -7.34 -4.55
N PHE A 186 -1.95 -7.56 -4.30
CA PHE A 186 -2.83 -6.59 -3.67
C PHE A 186 -3.42 -7.19 -2.39
N CYS A 187 -2.90 -6.78 -1.24
CA CYS A 187 -3.41 -7.23 0.06
C CYS A 187 -4.25 -6.13 0.70
N PHE A 188 -5.43 -6.46 1.21
CA PHE A 188 -6.23 -5.48 1.97
C PHE A 188 -7.01 -6.14 3.09
N LYS A 189 -7.27 -5.38 4.16
CA LYS A 189 -8.22 -5.75 5.21
C LYS A 189 -9.56 -5.11 4.92
N LYS A 190 -10.59 -5.93 4.71
CA LYS A 190 -11.98 -5.47 4.61
C LYS A 190 -12.45 -4.98 5.97
N ARG A 191 -12.65 -3.67 6.09
CA ARG A 191 -13.12 -2.99 7.31
C ARG A 191 -14.60 -2.63 7.20
N ARG A 192 -15.03 -2.24 5.99
CA ARG A 192 -16.40 -1.79 5.70
C ARG A 192 -16.97 -2.50 4.48
N ARG A 193 -18.29 -2.40 4.32
CA ARG A 193 -18.97 -2.87 3.10
C ARG A 193 -18.51 -2.11 1.86
N ALA A 194 -18.26 -0.80 1.99
CA ALA A 194 -17.80 0.07 0.93
C ALA A 194 -16.46 -0.37 0.32
N ASP A 195 -15.57 -0.98 1.09
CA ASP A 195 -14.28 -1.49 0.60
C ASP A 195 -14.47 -2.52 -0.53
N MET A 196 -15.59 -3.26 -0.53
CA MET A 196 -15.93 -4.20 -1.60
C MET A 196 -16.39 -3.52 -2.89
N HIS A 197 -16.76 -2.24 -2.87
CA HIS A 197 -17.04 -1.47 -4.09
C HIS A 197 -15.79 -1.37 -4.96
N PHE A 198 -14.64 -1.09 -4.36
CA PHE A 198 -13.35 -1.08 -5.05
C PHE A 198 -13.06 -2.45 -5.67
N ILE A 199 -13.17 -3.53 -4.89
CA ILE A 199 -12.92 -4.90 -5.38
C ILE A 199 -13.84 -5.28 -6.55
N LYS A 200 -15.11 -4.86 -6.48
CA LYS A 200 -16.07 -5.07 -7.58
C LYS A 200 -15.71 -4.26 -8.83
N SER A 201 -15.11 -3.07 -8.66
CA SER A 201 -14.67 -2.23 -9.76
C SER A 201 -13.45 -2.84 -10.46
N ILE A 202 -12.38 -3.14 -9.71
CA ILE A 202 -11.13 -3.67 -10.29
C ILE A 202 -11.32 -5.00 -11.03
N LYS A 203 -12.28 -5.83 -10.61
CA LYS A 203 -12.63 -7.11 -11.27
C LYS A 203 -13.21 -6.94 -12.67
N LYS A 204 -13.63 -5.73 -13.05
CA LYS A 204 -14.06 -5.42 -14.42
C LYS A 204 -12.89 -5.05 -15.32
N SER A 205 -11.80 -4.55 -14.71
CA SER A 205 -10.62 -4.01 -15.39
C SER A 205 -9.49 -5.04 -15.47
N PHE A 206 -9.42 -5.98 -14.52
CA PHE A 206 -8.34 -6.95 -14.40
C PHE A 206 -8.84 -8.37 -14.16
N ASN A 207 -7.98 -9.35 -14.50
CA ASN A 207 -8.13 -10.71 -14.01
C ASN A 207 -7.66 -10.78 -12.55
N VAL A 208 -8.59 -11.04 -11.62
CA VAL A 208 -8.31 -11.07 -10.19
C VAL A 208 -8.51 -12.48 -9.65
N THR A 209 -7.45 -13.05 -9.10
CA THR A 209 -7.42 -14.36 -8.45
C THR A 209 -7.00 -14.20 -7.00
N LEU A 210 -7.73 -14.83 -6.08
CA LEU A 210 -7.29 -14.90 -4.68
C LEU A 210 -6.07 -15.80 -4.58
N VAL A 211 -5.11 -15.42 -3.73
CA VAL A 211 -3.97 -16.26 -3.40
C VAL A 211 -4.41 -17.42 -2.51
N ASP A 212 -4.17 -18.65 -2.96
CA ASP A 212 -4.54 -19.88 -2.27
C ASP A 212 -3.33 -20.77 -1.89
N ASP A 213 -2.12 -20.37 -2.26
CA ASP A 213 -0.87 -21.06 -1.95
C ASP A 213 -0.16 -20.54 -0.68
N ASP A 214 -0.69 -19.50 -0.01
CA ASP A 214 -0.15 -19.03 1.27
C ASP A 214 -0.64 -19.89 2.45
N PRO A 215 0.27 -20.53 3.23
CA PRO A 215 -0.11 -21.32 4.40
C PRO A 215 -0.85 -20.52 5.49
N ASP A 216 -0.68 -19.20 5.55
CA ASP A 216 -1.33 -18.36 6.56
C ASP A 216 -2.74 -17.91 6.16
N THR A 217 -3.23 -18.28 4.97
CA THR A 217 -4.57 -17.93 4.48
C THR A 217 -5.69 -18.21 5.49
N PRO A 218 -5.75 -19.39 6.14
CA PRO A 218 -6.79 -19.67 7.13
C PRO A 218 -6.73 -18.78 8.38
N THR A 219 -5.58 -18.18 8.67
CA THR A 219 -5.37 -17.29 9.82
C THR A 219 -5.82 -15.88 9.48
N TYR A 220 -5.25 -15.25 8.47
CA TYR A 220 -5.55 -13.85 8.16
C TYR A 220 -6.96 -13.66 7.56
N SER A 221 -7.55 -14.70 6.94
CA SER A 221 -8.94 -14.64 6.47
C SER A 221 -9.95 -14.45 7.60
N LYS A 222 -9.66 -14.98 8.81
CA LYS A 222 -10.50 -14.76 10.01
C LYS A 222 -10.47 -13.30 10.48
N GLU A 223 -9.44 -12.56 10.08
CA GLU A 223 -9.28 -11.13 10.35
C GLU A 223 -9.81 -10.26 9.22
N ASN A 224 -10.54 -10.84 8.26
CA ASN A 224 -11.05 -10.19 7.05
C ASN A 224 -9.95 -9.61 6.16
N ILE A 225 -8.76 -10.21 6.15
CA ILE A 225 -7.67 -9.87 5.23
C ILE A 225 -7.77 -10.77 4.01
N SER A 226 -7.51 -10.21 2.83
CA SER A 226 -7.46 -10.94 1.57
C SER A 226 -6.26 -10.47 0.76
N LEU A 227 -5.63 -11.43 0.09
CA LEU A 227 -4.50 -11.26 -0.82
C LEU A 227 -4.85 -11.80 -2.21
#